data_AF-A0A060CJX6-F1
#
_entry.id   AF-A0A060CJX6-F1
#
_cell.length_a   1.000
_cell.length_b   1.000
_cell.length_c   1.000
_cell.angle_alpha   90.00
_cell.angle_beta   90.00
_cell.angle_gamma   90.00
#
_symmetry.space_group_name_H-M   'P 1'
#
loop_
_entity.id
_entity.type
_entity.pdbx_description
1 polymer ?
#
loop_
_entity_poly.entity_id
_entity_poly.type
_entity_poly.pdbx_seq_one_letter_code
_entity_poly.pdbx_strand_id
1 'polypeptide(L)' 'MIFVTVGTHEQPFNRLMKYIDSLISTKLINEKFIVQYGYSTYKPNCERKQFMSFDEMMENMNKAHIVITHGGP' A
#
# COMPACT_ATOMS: atom_id res chain seq x y z
N MET A 1 -1.31 -4.26 -11.43
CA MET A 1 -0.60 -4.04 -10.14
C MET A 1 -1.58 -3.37 -9.19
N ILE A 2 -1.62 -3.79 -7.93
CA ILE A 2 -2.40 -3.13 -6.89
C ILE A 2 -1.48 -2.22 -6.09
N PHE A 3 -1.77 -0.92 -6.09
CA PHE A 3 -1.05 0.08 -5.30
C PHE A 3 -1.86 0.44 -4.05
N VAL A 4 -1.22 0.39 -2.89
CA VAL A 4 -1.83 0.73 -1.59
C VAL A 4 -1.08 1.91 -1.00
N THR A 5 -1.79 2.99 -0.64
CA THR A 5 -1.18 4.15 0.02
C THR A 5 -2.03 4.71 1.15
N VAL A 6 -1.39 5.01 2.27
CA VAL A 6 -1.99 5.67 3.43
C VAL A 6 -1.50 7.11 3.62
N GLY A 7 -0.81 7.65 2.59
CA GLY A 7 -0.26 9.00 2.61
C GLY A 7 0.74 9.22 3.74
N THR A 8 0.72 10.43 4.29
CA THR A 8 1.56 10.89 5.40
C THR A 8 0.79 11.04 6.70
N HIS A 9 -0.44 10.52 6.77
CA HIS A 9 -1.26 10.61 7.97
C HIS A 9 -0.61 9.84 9.13
N GLU A 10 -0.45 10.50 10.29
CA GLU A 10 0.33 9.98 11.42
C GLU A 10 -0.33 8.77 12.10
N GLN A 11 -1.65 8.62 11.99
CA GLN A 11 -2.35 7.48 12.58
C GLN A 11 -2.03 6.19 11.82
N PRO A 12 -1.60 5.12 12.51
CA PRO A 12 -1.17 3.88 11.87
C PRO A 12 -2.36 3.06 11.33
N PHE A 13 -2.27 2.63 10.07
CA PHE A 13 -3.27 1.79 9.40
C PHE A 13 -2.95 0.29 9.54
N ASN A 14 -2.57 -0.16 10.74
CA ASN A 14 -2.13 -1.54 10.98
C ASN A 14 -3.16 -2.60 10.58
N ARG A 15 -4.46 -2.31 10.71
CA ARG A 15 -5.54 -3.22 10.28
C ARG A 15 -5.54 -3.42 8.77
N LEU A 16 -5.32 -2.36 7.99
CA LEU A 16 -5.17 -2.45 6.54
C LEU A 16 -3.93 -3.26 6.18
N MET A 17 -2.79 -2.97 6.81
CA MET A 17 -1.53 -3.66 6.50
C MET A 17 -1.63 -5.18 6.75
N LYS A 18 -2.25 -5.61 7.85
CA LYS A 18 -2.53 -7.03 8.13
C LYS A 18 -3.46 -7.65 7.11
N TYR A 19 -4.49 -6.91 6.68
CA TYR A 19 -5.43 -7.41 5.68
C TYR A 19 -4.76 -7.58 4.31
N ILE A 20 -3.93 -6.62 3.89
CA ILE A 20 -3.13 -6.74 2.66
C ILE A 20 -2.20 -7.97 2.74
N ASP A 21 -1.53 -8.20 3.86
CA ASP A 21 -0.68 -9.38 4.06
C ASP A 21 -1.47 -10.69 3.95
N SER A 22 -2.65 -10.75 4.56
CA SER A 22 -3.56 -11.90 4.44
C SER A 22 -4.03 -12.11 3.00
N LEU A 23 -4.30 -11.06 2.24
CA LEU A 23 -4.67 -11.19 0.82
C LEU A 23 -3.51 -11.78 0.01
N ILE A 24 -2.30 -11.28 0.22
CA ILE A 24 -1.08 -11.79 -0.44
C ILE A 24 -0.89 -13.27 -0.09
N SER A 25 -1.06 -13.67 1.17
CA SER A 25 -0.84 -15.05 1.61
C SER A 25 -1.83 -16.05 1.00
N THR A 26 -3.05 -15.61 0.68
CA THR A 26 -4.06 -16.49 0.06
C THR A 26 -3.72 -16.89 -1.38
N LYS A 27 -2.87 -16.12 -2.07
CA LYS A 27 -2.53 -16.30 -3.50
C LYS A 27 -3.76 -16.29 -4.44
N LEU A 28 -4.90 -15.80 -3.98
CA LEU A 28 -6.12 -15.68 -4.80
C LEU A 28 -6.01 -14.56 -5.83
N ILE A 29 -5.22 -13.53 -5.51
CA ILE A 29 -5.00 -12.36 -6.36
C ILE A 29 -3.65 -12.52 -7.05
N ASN A 30 -3.67 -12.71 -8.37
CA ASN A 30 -2.46 -12.87 -9.18
C ASN A 30 -1.87 -11.51 -9.64
N GLU A 31 -1.94 -10.51 -8.76
CA GLU A 31 -1.40 -9.17 -9.00
C GLU A 31 -0.32 -8.84 -7.99
N LYS A 32 0.71 -8.11 -8.44
CA LYS A 32 1.74 -7.55 -7.57
C LYS A 32 1.15 -6.45 -6.69
N PHE A 33 1.43 -6.51 -5.39
CA PHE A 33 1.14 -5.45 -4.43
C PHE A 33 2.37 -4.56 -4.22
N ILE A 34 2.16 -3.24 -4.28
CA ILE A 34 3.12 -2.21 -3.84
C ILE A 34 2.45 -1.37 -2.75
N VAL A 35 3.10 -1.22 -1.59
CA VAL A 35 2.50 -0.58 -0.41
C VAL A 35 3.34 0.60 0.11
N GLN A 36 2.74 1.78 0.17
CA GLN A 36 3.20 2.87 1.02
C GLN A 36 2.54 2.74 2.41
N TYR A 37 3.30 2.38 3.44
CA TYR A 37 2.74 2.04 4.76
C TYR A 37 2.71 3.19 5.77
N GLY A 38 3.32 4.34 5.46
CA GLY A 38 3.31 5.54 6.31
C GLY A 38 3.83 5.25 7.72
N TYR A 39 3.08 5.68 8.73
CA TYR A 39 3.39 5.47 10.14
C TYR A 39 2.91 4.12 10.69
N SER A 40 2.42 3.21 9.85
CA SER A 40 2.02 1.87 10.29
C SER A 40 3.20 1.09 10.84
N THR A 41 3.01 0.40 11.96
CA THR A 41 4.04 -0.42 12.61
C THR A 41 4.06 -1.85 12.08
N TYR A 42 2.94 -2.33 11.54
CA TYR A 42 2.88 -3.61 10.84
C TYR A 42 3.25 -3.44 9.37
N LYS A 43 4.11 -4.34 8.89
CA LYS A 43 4.78 -4.28 7.59
C LYS A 43 4.41 -5.51 6.76
N PRO A 44 3.59 -5.37 5.69
CA PRO A 44 3.17 -6.51 4.89
C PRO A 44 4.35 -7.13 4.11
N ASN A 45 4.26 -8.42 3.78
CA ASN A 45 5.29 -9.17 3.08
C ASN A 45 5.18 -8.99 1.55
N CYS A 46 5.41 -7.77 1.08
CA CYS A 46 5.42 -7.39 -0.33
C CYS A 46 6.42 -6.24 -0.56
N GLU A 47 6.50 -5.77 -1.80
CA GLU A 47 7.22 -4.54 -2.10
C GLU A 47 6.57 -3.35 -1.37
N ARG A 48 7.33 -2.69 -0.51
CA ARG A 48 6.80 -1.64 0.35
C ARG A 48 7.81 -0.56 0.66
N LYS A 49 7.32 0.67 0.83
CA LYS A 49 8.07 1.83 1.30
C LYS A 49 7.32 2.53 2.41
N GLN A 50 8.03 3.17 3.33
CA GLN A 50 7.40 3.92 4.40
C GLN A 50 6.71 5.16 3.84
N PHE A 51 7.49 5.97 3.16
CA PHE A 51 7.04 7.11 2.39
C PHE A 51 7.60 6.98 0.97
N MET A 52 6.93 7.64 0.02
CA MET A 52 7.33 7.70 -1.38
C MET A 52 7.48 9.17 -1.76
N SER A 53 8.37 9.46 -2.71
CA SER A 53 8.39 10.78 -3.33
C SER A 53 7.10 11.00 -4.15
N PHE A 54 6.84 12.26 -4.53
CA PHE A 54 5.72 12.57 -5.40
C PHE A 54 5.81 11.81 -6.74
N ASP A 55 6.99 11.77 -7.34
CA ASP A 55 7.22 11.07 -8.62
C ASP A 55 6.99 9.56 -8.49
N GLU A 56 7.49 8.94 -7.42
CA GLU A 56 7.26 7.51 -7.15
C GLU A 56 5.77 7.21 -6.94
N MET A 57 5.06 8.08 -6.22
CA MET A 57 3.62 7.95 -6.02
C MET A 57 2.89 8.07 -7.35
N MET A 58 3.19 9.08 -8.17
CA MET A 58 2.57 9.27 -9.49
C MET A 58 2.86 8.12 -10.44
N GLU A 59 4.08 7.59 -10.44
CA GLU A 59 4.46 6.42 -11.21
C GLU A 59 3.64 5.19 -10.80
N ASN A 60 3.53 4.92 -9.50
CA ASN A 60 2.74 3.81 -8.98
C ASN A 60 1.24 3.99 -9.26
N MET A 61 0.71 5.22 -9.13
CA MET A 61 -0.68 5.56 -9.46
C MET A 61 -0.97 5.26 -10.93
N ASN A 62 -0.10 5.70 -11.85
CA ASN A 62 -0.29 5.50 -13.29
C ASN A 62 -0.16 4.03 -13.72
N LYS A 63 0.70 3.26 -13.05
CA LYS A 63 0.89 1.81 -13.33
C LYS A 63 -0.14 0.92 -12.64
N ALA A 64 -0.90 1.45 -11.68
CA ALA A 64 -1.85 0.67 -10.92
C ALA A 64 -3.07 0.30 -11.76
N HIS A 65 -3.49 -0.95 -11.65
CA HIS A 65 -4.81 -1.39 -12.09
C HIS A 65 -5.86 -1.00 -11.05
N ILE A 66 -5.52 -1.16 -9.78
CA ILE A 66 -6.36 -0.79 -8.63
C ILE A 66 -5.51 0.02 -7.66
N VAL A 67 -6.07 1.13 -7.19
CA VAL A 67 -5.51 1.95 -6.11
C VAL A 67 -6.37 1.81 -4.87
N ILE A 68 -5.75 1.43 -3.75
CA ILE A 68 -6.35 1.45 -2.43
C ILE A 68 -5.76 2.64 -1.67
N THR A 69 -6.58 3.63 -1.37
CA THR A 69 -6.14 4.85 -0.67
C THR A 69 -7.04 5.14 0.53
N HIS A 70 -6.48 5.78 1.55
CA HIS A 70 -7.23 6.30 2.69
C HIS A 70 -8.06 7.57 2.36
N GLY A 71 -7.92 8.12 1.16
CA GLY A 71 -8.68 9.30 0.72
C GLY A 71 -8.36 10.54 1.55
N GLY A 72 -7.08 10.72 1.92
CA GLY A 72 -6.63 11.93 2.60
C GLY A 72 -7.02 13.20 1.84
N PRO A 73 -7.29 14.32 2.56
CA PRO A 73 -7.58 15.61 1.96
C PRO A 73 -6.41 16.17 1.15
#